data_AF-A0A2W7RQQ5-F1
#
_entry.id   AF-A0A2W7RQQ5-F1
#
_cell.length_a   1.000
_cell.length_b   1.000
_cell.length_c   1.000
_cell.angle_alpha   90.00
_cell.angle_beta   90.00
_cell.angle_gamma   90.00
#
_symmetry.space_group_name_H-M   'P 1'
#
loop_
_entity.id
_entity.type
_entity.pdbx_description
1 polymer ?
#
loop_
_entity_poly.entity_id
_entity_poly.type
_entity_poly.pdbx_seq_one_letter_code
_entity_poly.pdbx_strand_id
1 'polypeptide(L)'
;MKINYVLFLLTFLFIADSCTNKELTNEQKLSGESSKTWTAKREFNAEGDKEKLTREEKKESMTFYSNGKFNMKSGTDAMSGTWTISGDNTLSLVFENSSMSENFQIIKLDDDDARLRAGDGSELVLDAD
;
A
#
# COMPACT_ATOMS: atom_id res chain seq x y z
N MET A 1 66.00 20.75 -11.43
CA MET A 1 65.87 19.27 -11.37
C MET A 1 64.46 19.00 -10.84
N LYS A 2 63.49 18.66 -11.71
CA LYS A 2 62.98 17.28 -11.96
C LYS A 2 62.35 16.70 -10.67
N ILE A 3 61.08 16.28 -10.55
CA ILE A 3 60.10 15.71 -11.48
C ILE A 3 58.71 15.73 -10.78
N ASN A 4 57.63 15.90 -11.56
CA ASN A 4 56.24 15.58 -11.19
C ASN A 4 56.03 14.08 -10.96
N TYR A 5 55.33 13.68 -9.89
CA TYR A 5 54.52 12.46 -9.92
C TYR A 5 53.19 12.69 -9.22
N VAL A 6 52.18 12.87 -10.07
CA VAL A 6 50.78 12.53 -9.83
C VAL A 6 50.72 11.06 -9.39
N LEU A 7 50.11 10.79 -8.23
CA LEU A 7 49.69 9.45 -7.77
C LEU A 7 48.25 9.62 -7.26
N PHE A 8 47.22 9.37 -8.08
CA PHE A 8 46.52 8.07 -8.24
C PHE A 8 46.17 7.45 -6.88
N LEU A 9 44.94 7.66 -6.39
CA LEU A 9 43.72 6.86 -6.65
C LEU A 9 43.47 5.84 -5.52
N LEU A 10 42.18 5.61 -5.25
CA LEU A 10 41.60 4.52 -4.46
C LEU A 10 41.71 4.63 -2.92
N THR A 11 40.94 5.55 -2.35
CA THR A 11 40.14 5.16 -1.19
C THR A 11 38.83 4.56 -1.71
N PHE A 12 38.81 3.23 -1.81
CA PHE A 12 37.59 2.46 -1.94
C PHE A 12 36.69 2.81 -0.74
N LEU A 13 35.71 3.68 -0.98
CA LEU A 13 34.48 3.68 -0.20
C LEU A 13 33.85 2.31 -0.43
N PHE A 14 34.15 1.36 0.45
CA PHE A 14 33.26 0.23 0.67
C PHE A 14 31.98 0.81 1.26
N ILE A 15 31.10 1.30 0.39
CA ILE A 15 29.67 1.31 0.66
C ILE A 15 29.34 -0.18 0.71
N ALA A 16 29.48 -0.75 1.90
CA ALA A 16 28.81 -1.99 2.21
C ALA A 16 27.33 -1.64 2.14
N ASP A 17 26.73 -1.77 0.96
CA ASP A 17 25.33 -2.13 0.85
C ASP A 17 25.19 -3.47 1.55
N SER A 18 25.05 -3.41 2.88
CA SER A 18 24.35 -4.47 3.57
C SER A 18 22.91 -4.38 3.09
N CYS A 19 22.66 -4.96 1.92
CA CYS A 19 21.37 -5.56 1.58
C CYS A 19 21.08 -6.64 2.62
N THR A 20 20.83 -6.26 3.86
CA THR A 20 19.81 -6.93 4.65
C THR A 20 18.54 -6.69 3.86
N ASN A 21 17.99 -7.74 3.25
CA ASN A 21 16.62 -7.75 2.74
C ASN A 21 15.71 -7.33 3.90
N LYS A 22 15.49 -6.02 4.04
CA LYS A 22 14.74 -5.45 5.14
C LYS A 22 13.30 -5.71 4.78
N GLU A 23 12.62 -6.53 5.58
CA GLU A 23 11.21 -6.80 5.39
C GLU A 23 10.47 -5.45 5.41
N LEU A 24 9.71 -5.18 4.35
CA LEU A 24 8.94 -3.94 4.23
C LEU A 24 7.87 -3.91 5.32
N THR A 25 7.66 -2.75 5.92
CA THR A 25 6.52 -2.56 6.84
C THR A 25 5.21 -2.63 6.06
N ASN A 26 4.09 -2.85 6.75
CA ASN A 26 2.78 -2.85 6.08
C ASN A 26 2.47 -1.51 5.42
N GLU A 27 2.91 -0.39 5.98
CA GLU A 27 2.79 0.94 5.36
C GLU A 27 3.56 1.01 4.04
N GLN A 28 4.78 0.47 4.01
CA GLN A 28 5.62 0.41 2.80
C GLN A 28 5.05 -0.56 1.76
N LYS A 29 4.49 -1.70 2.19
CA LYS A 29 3.80 -2.63 1.29
C LYS A 29 2.54 -2.01 0.70
N LEU A 30 1.73 -1.32 1.52
CA LEU A 30 0.47 -0.71 1.10
C LEU A 30 0.68 0.45 0.11
N SER A 31 1.66 1.31 0.37
CA SER A 31 1.85 2.56 -0.38
C SER A 31 3.03 2.56 -1.34
N GLY A 32 3.90 1.55 -1.30
CA GLY A 32 5.16 1.56 -2.05
C GLY A 32 6.09 2.69 -1.61
N GLU A 33 7.05 3.06 -2.45
CA GLU A 33 7.96 4.18 -2.18
C GLU A 33 7.25 5.55 -2.26
N SER A 34 6.31 5.69 -3.20
CA SER A 34 5.60 6.93 -3.50
C SER A 34 4.09 6.76 -3.46
N SER A 35 3.58 5.82 -4.25
CA SER A 35 2.19 5.41 -4.24
C SER A 35 2.01 4.02 -4.83
N LYS A 36 0.94 3.33 -4.43
CA LYS A 36 0.50 2.07 -5.03
C LYS A 36 -1.01 2.06 -5.18
N THR A 37 -1.49 1.57 -6.31
CA THR A 37 -2.92 1.46 -6.62
C THR A 37 -3.37 0.03 -6.47
N TRP A 38 -4.54 -0.14 -5.85
CA TRP A 38 -5.15 -1.43 -5.57
C TRP A 38 -6.55 -1.50 -6.16
N THR A 39 -6.94 -2.64 -6.70
CA THR A 39 -8.25 -2.87 -7.31
C THR A 39 -8.93 -4.10 -6.73
N ALA A 40 -10.23 -3.99 -6.49
CA ALA A 40 -11.06 -5.07 -5.97
C ALA A 40 -11.13 -6.27 -6.93
N LYS A 41 -10.78 -7.44 -6.41
CA LYS A 41 -10.76 -8.69 -7.18
C LYS A 41 -11.84 -9.66 -6.75
N ARG A 42 -12.06 -9.81 -5.45
CA ARG A 42 -13.08 -10.69 -4.86
C ARG A 42 -13.56 -10.11 -3.55
N GLU A 43 -14.81 -10.39 -3.24
CA GLU A 43 -15.41 -10.10 -1.95
C GLU A 43 -15.98 -11.41 -1.38
N PHE A 44 -15.97 -11.52 -0.06
CA PHE A 44 -16.59 -12.61 0.68
C PHE A 44 -17.48 -12.00 1.75
N ASN A 45 -18.67 -12.54 1.94
CA ASN A 45 -19.52 -12.14 3.05
C ASN A 45 -18.98 -12.69 4.38
N ALA A 46 -19.64 -12.36 5.49
CA ALA A 46 -19.22 -12.77 6.83
C ALA A 46 -19.25 -14.30 7.04
N GLU A 47 -20.09 -15.02 6.30
CA GLU A 47 -20.16 -16.48 6.27
C GLU A 47 -18.99 -17.11 5.47
N GLY A 48 -18.24 -16.29 4.73
CA GLY A 48 -17.14 -16.72 3.86
C GLY A 48 -17.60 -17.16 2.47
N ASP A 49 -18.87 -16.93 2.11
CA ASP A 49 -19.36 -17.17 0.76
C ASP A 49 -18.82 -16.08 -0.18
N LYS A 50 -18.36 -16.52 -1.35
CA LYS A 50 -17.82 -15.61 -2.35
C LYS A 50 -18.93 -14.79 -3.00
N GLU A 51 -18.82 -13.49 -2.89
CA GLU A 51 -19.66 -12.55 -3.61
C GLU A 51 -19.02 -12.16 -4.94
N LYS A 52 -19.87 -12.00 -5.96
CA LYS A 52 -19.40 -11.67 -7.30
C LYS A 52 -19.42 -10.17 -7.47
N LEU A 53 -18.23 -9.57 -7.49
CA LEU A 53 -18.09 -8.17 -7.89
C LEU A 53 -18.72 -7.94 -9.27
N THR A 54 -19.53 -6.89 -9.34
CA THR A 54 -20.07 -6.29 -10.55
C THR A 54 -18.94 -5.78 -11.45
N ARG A 55 -19.27 -5.35 -12.67
CA ARG A 55 -18.24 -4.81 -13.59
C ARG A 55 -17.76 -3.44 -13.13
N GLU A 56 -18.61 -2.73 -12.40
CA GLU A 56 -18.40 -1.39 -11.88
C GLU A 56 -17.47 -1.45 -10.66
N GLU A 57 -17.74 -2.34 -9.69
CA GLU A 57 -16.88 -2.57 -8.52
C GLU A 57 -15.47 -3.01 -8.89
N LYS A 58 -15.31 -3.81 -9.95
CA LYS A 58 -13.99 -4.21 -10.46
C LYS A 58 -13.17 -3.07 -11.06
N LYS A 59 -13.80 -1.92 -11.34
CA LYS A 59 -13.10 -0.72 -11.80
C LYS A 59 -12.80 0.22 -10.64
N GLU A 60 -13.26 -0.10 -9.43
CA GLU A 60 -12.91 0.67 -8.27
C GLU A 60 -11.44 0.48 -7.96
N SER A 61 -10.76 1.60 -7.77
CA SER A 61 -9.33 1.62 -7.50
C SER A 61 -9.05 2.53 -6.33
N MET A 62 -8.16 2.11 -5.45
CA MET A 62 -7.67 2.91 -4.34
C MET A 62 -6.16 3.09 -4.44
N THR A 63 -5.71 4.33 -4.59
CA THR A 63 -4.29 4.68 -4.58
C THR A 63 -3.90 5.17 -3.19
N PHE A 64 -2.98 4.46 -2.54
CA PHE A 64 -2.37 4.87 -1.28
C PHE A 64 -1.04 5.55 -1.57
N TYR A 65 -0.86 6.77 -1.04
CA TYR A 65 0.37 7.54 -1.14
C TYR A 65 1.18 7.39 0.14
N SER A 66 2.51 7.33 0.02
CA SER A 66 3.43 7.14 1.16
C SER A 66 3.42 8.29 2.17
N ASN A 67 2.81 9.42 1.83
CA ASN A 67 2.57 10.55 2.72
C ASN A 67 1.29 10.41 3.59
N GLY A 68 0.61 9.27 3.57
CA GLY A 68 -0.59 9.02 4.37
C GLY A 68 -1.89 9.52 3.74
N LYS A 69 -1.88 9.91 2.46
CA LYS A 69 -3.11 10.23 1.70
C LYS A 69 -3.58 9.04 0.88
N PHE A 70 -4.88 8.98 0.60
CA PHE A 70 -5.42 8.06 -0.40
C PHE A 70 -6.37 8.76 -1.36
N ASN A 71 -6.53 8.19 -2.55
CA ASN A 71 -7.57 8.54 -3.50
C ASN A 71 -8.31 7.26 -3.91
N MET A 72 -9.63 7.30 -3.87
CA MET A 72 -10.51 6.24 -4.36
C MET A 72 -11.25 6.73 -5.60
N LYS A 73 -11.29 5.91 -6.64
CA LYS A 73 -12.12 6.15 -7.83
C LYS A 73 -13.17 5.07 -7.91
N SER A 74 -14.43 5.46 -8.04
CA SER A 74 -15.55 4.57 -8.34
C SER A 74 -16.39 5.18 -9.46
N GLY A 75 -16.39 4.54 -10.63
CA GLY A 75 -17.07 5.07 -11.81
C GLY A 75 -16.59 6.47 -12.21
N THR A 76 -17.48 7.46 -12.13
CA THR A 76 -17.18 8.89 -12.39
C THR A 76 -16.78 9.66 -11.14
N ASP A 77 -16.95 9.07 -9.96
CA ASP A 77 -16.76 9.73 -8.68
C ASP A 77 -15.34 9.44 -8.17
N ALA A 78 -14.78 10.45 -7.50
CA ALA A 78 -13.50 10.36 -6.84
C ALA A 78 -13.63 10.89 -5.42
N MET A 79 -13.11 10.13 -4.47
CA MET A 79 -13.03 10.50 -3.07
C MET A 79 -11.57 10.49 -2.62
N SER A 80 -11.22 11.35 -1.68
CA SER A 80 -9.88 11.43 -1.12
C SER A 80 -9.93 11.38 0.40
N GLY A 81 -8.80 11.11 1.03
CA GLY A 81 -8.72 11.02 2.47
C GLY A 81 -7.31 10.81 2.99
N THR A 82 -7.23 10.52 4.28
CA THR A 82 -6.01 10.06 4.94
C THR A 82 -6.14 8.61 5.35
N TRP A 83 -5.02 7.88 5.36
CA TRP A 83 -4.96 6.53 5.88
C TRP A 83 -3.87 6.39 6.95
N THR A 84 -4.05 5.43 7.85
CA THR A 84 -3.05 5.03 8.84
C THR A 84 -3.15 3.53 9.09
N ILE A 85 -2.05 2.90 9.48
CA ILE A 85 -2.04 1.54 10.03
C ILE A 85 -1.66 1.63 11.51
N SER A 86 -2.47 1.06 12.40
CA SER A 86 -2.15 0.96 13.82
C SER A 86 -1.36 -0.32 14.13
N GLY A 87 -0.75 -0.38 15.32
CA GLY A 87 0.11 -1.50 15.73
C GLY A 87 -0.59 -2.86 15.84
N ASP A 88 -1.92 -2.90 15.79
CA ASP A 88 -2.75 -4.11 15.73
C ASP A 88 -3.11 -4.52 14.28
N ASN A 89 -2.48 -3.90 13.27
CA ASN A 89 -2.73 -4.10 11.84
C ASN A 89 -4.13 -3.67 11.38
N THR A 90 -4.73 -2.65 12.01
CA THR A 90 -5.94 -2.02 11.49
C THR A 90 -5.57 -0.91 10.51
N LEU A 91 -6.06 -1.02 9.27
CA LEU A 91 -6.06 0.07 8.28
C LEU A 91 -7.28 0.97 8.54
N SER A 92 -7.04 2.22 8.88
CA SER A 92 -8.08 3.24 9.04
C SER A 92 -8.06 4.20 7.86
N LEU A 93 -9.22 4.43 7.24
CA LEU A 93 -9.46 5.44 6.22
C LEU A 93 -10.33 6.55 6.80
N VAL A 94 -9.94 7.79 6.63
CA VAL A 94 -10.73 8.97 7.01
C VAL A 94 -10.93 9.82 5.76
N PHE A 95 -12.18 9.94 5.32
CA PHE A 95 -12.52 10.64 4.10
C PHE A 95 -12.48 12.15 4.30
N GLU A 96 -11.88 12.86 3.37
CA GLU A 96 -11.84 14.33 3.38
C GLU A 96 -13.25 14.90 3.23
N ASN A 97 -13.52 16.01 3.93
CA ASN A 97 -14.81 16.71 3.91
C ASN A 97 -16.02 15.83 4.28
N SER A 98 -15.80 14.72 4.97
CA SER A 98 -16.82 13.80 5.42
C SER A 98 -16.58 13.40 6.87
N SER A 99 -17.63 13.03 7.59
CA SER A 99 -17.51 12.35 8.89
C SER A 99 -17.34 10.83 8.73
N MET A 100 -17.25 10.34 7.49
CA MET A 100 -17.10 8.93 7.17
C MET A 100 -15.67 8.47 7.43
N SER A 101 -15.57 7.35 8.13
CA SER A 101 -14.33 6.60 8.25
C SER A 101 -14.63 5.11 8.10
N GLU A 102 -13.62 4.39 7.63
CA GLU A 102 -13.67 2.94 7.49
C GLU A 102 -12.47 2.34 8.19
N ASN A 103 -12.65 1.18 8.80
CA ASN A 103 -11.58 0.46 9.49
C ASN A 103 -11.59 -0.98 9.03
N PHE A 104 -10.43 -1.46 8.62
CA PHE A 104 -10.24 -2.82 8.13
C PHE A 104 -9.13 -3.49 8.89
N GLN A 105 -9.37 -4.72 9.35
CA GLN A 105 -8.29 -5.58 9.81
C GLN A 105 -7.51 -6.05 8.58
N ILE A 106 -6.19 -5.84 8.57
CA ILE A 106 -5.32 -6.43 7.56
C ILE A 106 -5.12 -7.92 7.90
N ILE A 107 -5.70 -8.80 7.10
CA ILE A 107 -5.54 -10.26 7.22
C ILE A 107 -4.29 -10.71 6.48
N LYS A 108 -4.03 -10.09 5.32
CA LYS A 108 -2.85 -10.34 4.49
C LYS A 108 -2.48 -9.05 3.76
N LEU A 109 -1.18 -8.77 3.65
CA LEU A 109 -0.64 -7.69 2.82
C LEU A 109 0.76 -8.06 2.34
N ASP A 110 0.83 -8.39 1.05
CA ASP A 110 2.07 -8.62 0.30
C ASP A 110 2.30 -7.50 -0.72
N ASP A 111 3.25 -7.68 -1.63
CA ASP A 111 3.59 -6.66 -2.62
C ASP A 111 2.46 -6.38 -3.63
N ASP A 112 1.67 -7.41 -3.98
CA ASP A 112 0.64 -7.35 -5.02
C ASP A 112 -0.72 -7.96 -4.62
N ASP A 113 -0.86 -8.51 -3.41
CA ASP A 113 -2.09 -9.16 -2.92
C ASP A 113 -2.38 -8.69 -1.49
N ALA A 114 -3.59 -8.18 -1.27
CA ALA A 114 -4.07 -7.78 0.04
C ALA A 114 -5.43 -8.40 0.34
N ARG A 115 -5.63 -8.79 1.60
CA ARG A 115 -6.91 -9.26 2.13
C ARG A 115 -7.25 -8.45 3.37
N LEU A 116 -8.35 -7.72 3.27
CA LEU A 116 -8.87 -6.84 4.30
C LEU A 116 -10.17 -7.42 4.84
N ARG A 117 -10.41 -7.29 6.14
CA ARG A 117 -11.69 -7.65 6.77
C ARG A 117 -12.35 -6.43 7.37
N ALA A 118 -13.60 -6.17 6.99
CA ALA A 118 -14.40 -5.08 7.54
C ALA A 118 -14.98 -5.45 8.92
N GLY A 119 -15.55 -4.46 9.61
CA GLY A 119 -16.12 -4.64 10.97
C GLY A 119 -17.34 -5.55 11.02
N ASP A 120 -18.03 -5.76 9.90
CA ASP A 120 -19.15 -6.70 9.78
C ASP A 120 -18.70 -8.15 9.49
N GLY A 121 -17.40 -8.38 9.33
CA GLY A 121 -16.81 -9.68 9.06
C GLY A 121 -16.65 -10.01 7.57
N SER A 122 -17.21 -9.19 6.67
CA SER A 122 -16.95 -9.32 5.22
C SER A 122 -15.47 -9.09 4.91
N GLU A 123 -15.02 -9.63 3.78
CA GLU A 123 -13.63 -9.56 3.38
C GLU A 123 -13.45 -9.15 1.93
N LEU A 124 -12.51 -8.23 1.72
CA LEU A 124 -12.13 -7.70 0.42
C LEU A 124 -10.74 -8.21 0.05
N VAL A 125 -10.62 -8.78 -1.15
CA VAL A 125 -9.34 -9.15 -1.76
C VAL A 125 -9.00 -8.16 -2.86
N LEU A 126 -7.82 -7.57 -2.76
CA LEU A 126 -7.30 -6.53 -3.65
C LEU A 126 -6.03 -7.04 -4.34
N ASP A 127 -5.87 -6.70 -5.61
CA ASP A 127 -4.60 -6.81 -6.32
C ASP A 127 -3.99 -5.42 -6.49
N ALA A 128 -2.66 -5.31 -6.45
CA ALA A 128 -1.97 -4.10 -6.87
C ALA A 128 -1.79 -4.05 -8.40
N ASP A 129 -1.85 -2.84 -8.96
CA ASP A 129 -1.52 -2.54 -10.37
C ASP A 129 -0.01 -2.44 -10.63
#